data_AF-A0A3M1L6U7-F1
#
_entry.id   AF-A0A3M1L6U7-F1
#
_cell.length_a   1.000
_cell.length_b   1.000
_cell.length_c   1.000
_cell.angle_alpha   90.00
_cell.angle_beta   90.00
_cell.angle_gamma   90.00
#
_symmetry.space_group_name_H-M   'P 1'
#
loop_
_entity.id
_entity.type
_entity.pdbx_description
1 polymer ?
#
loop_
_entity_poly.entity_id
_entity_poly.type
_entity_poly.pdbx_seq_one_letter_code
_entity_poly.pdbx_strand_id
1 'polypeptide(L)'
;MEDLWFEEELVPNESTIEEVVKSSPSKDSEINQQVRSEMRGILRVNRPRGRQLNQQEKDSLLMSGKKADFYLVRLGFQFDITPKAREHGYCFVEGRCSARLDPAQSGQPQPTVYEVIPRDHYKGKPCMMGVKISPTIQLGMIQAEIGEVSQEISVGYVETEIVGWSGDNECEPYWELRPQSHNLKGERHLWLIVEAPLGCSGVLLGAKAEGILRSRLFGLFHVGPRISHWNKRRKILI
;
A
#
# COMPACT_ATOMS: atom_id res chain seq x y z
N MET A 1 11.75 4.78 19.21
CA MET A 1 11.08 5.24 17.96
C MET A 1 10.98 4.05 17.02
N GLU A 2 10.00 4.04 16.12
CA GLU A 2 10.07 3.21 14.92
C GLU A 2 11.02 3.89 13.91
N ASP A 3 11.76 3.12 13.11
CA ASP A 3 12.65 3.69 12.09
C ASP A 3 11.82 4.23 10.91
N LEU A 4 11.75 5.54 10.77
CA LEU A 4 11.17 6.19 9.59
C LEU A 4 12.06 5.90 8.37
N TRP A 5 11.49 5.40 7.27
CA TRP A 5 12.21 5.17 6.02
C TRP A 5 12.11 6.37 5.07
N PHE A 6 10.93 6.98 4.96
CA PHE A 6 10.77 8.30 4.36
C PHE A 6 9.53 9.04 4.86
N GLU A 7 9.59 10.36 4.76
CA GLU A 7 8.44 11.25 4.79
C GLU A 7 8.36 11.95 3.43
N GLU A 8 7.14 12.09 2.89
CA GLU A 8 6.88 12.86 1.68
C GLU A 8 5.57 13.67 1.80
N GLU A 9 5.48 14.73 1.01
CA GLU A 9 4.29 15.58 0.95
C GLU A 9 3.36 15.08 -0.16
N LEU A 10 2.10 14.82 0.20
CA LEU A 10 1.04 14.49 -0.75
C LEU A 10 0.39 15.77 -1.26
N VAL A 11 0.37 15.96 -2.57
CA VAL A 11 -0.10 17.17 -3.27
C VAL A 11 -1.33 16.85 -4.12
N PRO A 12 -2.23 17.82 -4.39
CA PRO A 12 -3.35 17.60 -5.28
C PRO A 12 -2.83 17.46 -6.72
N ASN A 13 -3.45 16.58 -7.50
CA ASN A 13 -3.15 16.47 -8.93
C ASN A 13 -3.82 17.61 -9.72
N GLU A 14 -3.33 17.88 -10.93
CA GLU A 14 -3.78 19.05 -11.72
C GLU A 14 -5.29 19.02 -12.01
N SER A 15 -5.89 17.84 -12.25
CA SER A 15 -7.35 17.72 -12.45
C SER A 15 -8.14 18.09 -11.19
N THR A 16 -7.69 17.67 -10.00
CA THR A 16 -8.28 18.09 -8.72
C THR A 16 -8.18 19.61 -8.53
N ILE A 17 -7.06 20.22 -8.93
CA ILE A 17 -6.89 21.68 -8.85
C ILE A 17 -7.88 22.38 -9.81
N GLU A 18 -8.02 21.88 -11.03
CA GLU A 18 -8.99 22.40 -12.00
C GLU A 18 -10.44 22.26 -11.52
N GLU A 19 -10.84 21.13 -10.96
CA GLU A 19 -12.19 20.89 -10.45
C GLU A 19 -12.54 21.82 -9.28
N VAL A 20 -11.61 22.01 -8.34
CA VAL A 20 -11.79 22.91 -7.19
C VAL A 20 -11.83 24.38 -7.61
N VAL A 21 -11.08 24.78 -8.66
CA VAL A 21 -11.17 26.12 -9.23
C VAL A 21 -12.51 26.31 -9.97
N LYS A 22 -12.87 25.40 -10.88
CA LYS A 22 -14.11 25.47 -11.69
C LYS A 22 -15.40 25.47 -10.86
N SER A 23 -15.37 24.92 -9.63
CA SER A 23 -16.51 24.86 -8.71
C SER A 23 -16.59 26.02 -7.72
N SER A 24 -15.64 26.96 -7.75
CA SER A 24 -15.57 28.08 -6.80
C SER A 24 -16.05 29.40 -7.43
N PRO A 25 -16.81 30.25 -6.70
CA PRO A 25 -17.35 31.51 -7.23
C PRO A 25 -16.39 32.72 -7.14
N SER A 26 -15.12 32.50 -6.77
CA SER A 26 -14.11 33.55 -6.55
C SER A 26 -13.07 33.59 -7.69
N LYS A 27 -12.11 34.52 -7.64
CA LYS A 27 -11.09 34.64 -8.71
C LYS A 27 -10.17 33.41 -8.78
N ASP A 28 -10.12 32.79 -9.96
CA ASP A 28 -9.36 31.57 -10.26
C ASP A 28 -7.92 31.57 -9.71
N SER A 29 -7.18 32.67 -9.85
CA SER A 29 -5.76 32.76 -9.48
C SER A 29 -5.50 32.67 -7.97
N GLU A 30 -6.34 33.34 -7.18
CA GLU A 30 -6.23 33.36 -5.71
C GLU A 30 -6.58 31.96 -5.15
N ILE A 31 -7.64 31.34 -5.68
CA ILE A 31 -8.03 29.95 -5.34
C ILE A 31 -6.92 28.97 -5.74
N ASN A 32 -6.40 29.04 -6.97
CA ASN A 32 -5.39 28.10 -7.47
C ASN A 32 -4.11 28.15 -6.63
N GLN A 33 -3.68 29.34 -6.20
CA GLN A 33 -2.58 29.51 -5.24
C GLN A 33 -2.91 28.97 -3.84
N GLN A 34 -4.14 29.17 -3.37
CA GLN A 34 -4.61 28.60 -2.10
C GLN A 34 -4.59 27.07 -2.13
N VAL A 35 -5.26 26.45 -3.10
CA VAL A 35 -5.29 25.00 -3.34
C VAL A 35 -3.87 24.43 -3.37
N ARG A 36 -2.99 24.98 -4.22
CA ARG A 36 -1.59 24.50 -4.34
C ARG A 36 -0.76 24.65 -3.06
N SER A 37 -1.13 25.51 -2.12
CA SER A 37 -0.37 25.75 -0.87
C SER A 37 -0.99 25.13 0.38
N GLU A 38 -2.29 24.85 0.40
CA GLU A 38 -3.02 24.39 1.59
C GLU A 38 -3.55 22.96 1.49
N MET A 39 -3.92 22.50 0.30
CA MET A 39 -4.60 21.21 0.10
C MET A 39 -3.61 20.06 0.04
N ARG A 40 -2.78 19.94 1.08
CA ARG A 40 -1.63 19.04 1.15
C ARG A 40 -1.67 18.11 2.36
N GLY A 41 -1.34 16.84 2.13
CA GLY A 41 -1.12 15.84 3.15
C GLY A 41 0.37 15.56 3.39
N ILE A 42 0.65 14.78 4.43
CA ILE A 42 1.96 14.25 4.75
C ILE A 42 1.82 12.73 4.86
N LEU A 43 2.68 12.01 4.14
CA LEU A 43 2.82 10.57 4.25
C LEU A 43 4.14 10.24 4.93
N ARG A 44 4.08 9.47 6.01
CA ARG A 44 5.25 8.86 6.67
C ARG A 44 5.20 7.36 6.44
N VAL A 45 6.30 6.78 5.96
CA VAL A 45 6.45 5.35 5.75
C VAL A 45 7.60 4.84 6.61
N ASN A 46 7.27 3.93 7.53
CA ASN A 46 8.23 3.28 8.41
C ASN A 46 8.98 2.17 7.66
N ARG A 47 10.20 1.87 8.11
CA ARG A 47 11.09 0.87 7.51
C ARG A 47 10.41 -0.50 7.52
N PRO A 48 10.33 -1.20 6.38
CA PRO A 48 9.78 -2.55 6.34
C PRO A 48 10.51 -3.46 7.33
N ARG A 49 9.73 -4.31 8.01
CA ARG A 49 10.26 -5.38 8.86
C ARG A 49 9.91 -6.72 8.24
N GLY A 50 10.84 -7.25 7.46
CA GLY A 50 10.80 -8.62 6.95
C GLY A 50 11.27 -9.61 8.01
N ARG A 51 10.70 -10.81 7.99
CA ARG A 51 11.33 -12.04 8.48
C ARG A 51 11.09 -13.15 7.47
N GLN A 52 12.04 -14.06 7.32
CA GLN A 52 11.80 -15.31 6.60
C GLN A 52 10.73 -16.13 7.35
N LEU A 53 9.92 -16.88 6.60
CA LEU A 53 8.99 -17.85 7.16
C LEU A 53 9.73 -19.12 7.56
N ASN A 54 9.37 -19.68 8.71
CA ASN A 54 9.92 -20.95 9.18
C ASN A 54 9.32 -22.13 8.40
N GLN A 55 9.86 -23.34 8.58
CA GLN A 55 9.41 -24.50 7.80
C GLN A 55 7.93 -24.83 8.01
N GLN A 56 7.41 -24.80 9.25
CA GLN A 56 6.00 -25.04 9.54
C GLN A 56 5.08 -24.00 8.87
N GLU A 57 5.50 -22.73 8.83
CA GLU A 57 4.76 -21.67 8.13
C GLU A 57 4.80 -21.84 6.61
N LYS A 58 5.95 -22.24 6.05
CA LYS A 58 6.09 -22.61 4.64
C LYS A 58 5.21 -23.81 4.30
N ASP A 59 5.24 -24.89 5.09
CA ASP A 59 4.42 -26.09 4.89
C ASP A 59 2.92 -25.76 4.94
N SER A 60 2.50 -24.88 5.87
CA SER A 60 1.11 -24.41 5.99
C SER A 60 0.66 -23.52 4.82
N LEU A 61 1.59 -22.92 4.07
CA LEU A 61 1.32 -22.11 2.87
C LEU A 61 1.47 -22.88 1.56
N LEU A 62 2.18 -24.02 1.54
CA LEU A 62 2.77 -24.56 0.31
C LEU A 62 2.38 -26.02 0.03
N MET A 63 1.07 -26.22 -0.16
CA MET A 63 0.53 -27.37 -0.93
C MET A 63 1.10 -27.47 -2.37
N SER A 64 1.84 -26.45 -2.84
CA SER A 64 2.33 -26.29 -4.22
C SER A 64 3.66 -26.97 -4.55
N GLY A 65 4.45 -27.39 -3.56
CA GLY A 65 5.79 -27.97 -3.78
C GLY A 65 6.85 -27.03 -4.38
N LYS A 66 6.54 -25.74 -4.59
CA LYS A 66 7.49 -24.73 -5.07
C LYS A 66 8.68 -24.59 -4.12
N LYS A 67 9.90 -24.71 -4.65
CA LYS A 67 11.10 -24.23 -3.95
C LYS A 67 11.28 -22.73 -4.21
N ALA A 68 11.05 -21.94 -3.17
CA ALA A 68 11.32 -20.50 -3.12
C ALA A 68 11.53 -20.09 -1.65
N ASP A 69 12.01 -18.86 -1.43
CA ASP A 69 12.05 -18.27 -0.10
C ASP A 69 10.87 -17.33 0.13
N PHE A 70 10.33 -17.37 1.35
CA PHE A 70 9.10 -16.68 1.71
C PHE A 70 9.34 -15.78 2.90
N TYR A 71 8.85 -14.55 2.83
CA TYR A 71 9.07 -13.52 3.84
C TYR A 71 7.75 -12.90 4.27
N LEU A 72 7.51 -12.82 5.58
CA LEU A 72 6.45 -12.00 6.16
C LEU A 72 7.00 -10.59 6.39
N VAL A 73 6.44 -9.59 5.72
CA VAL A 73 6.94 -8.20 5.72
C VAL A 73 5.86 -7.26 6.25
N ARG A 74 6.17 -6.55 7.35
CA ARG A 74 5.33 -5.45 7.86
C ARG A 74 5.73 -4.12 7.22
N LEU A 75 4.79 -3.43 6.60
CA LEU A 75 4.88 -2.02 6.20
C LEU A 75 4.11 -1.14 7.19
N GLY A 76 4.68 0.00 7.58
CA GLY A 76 3.99 1.00 8.41
C GLY A 76 3.72 2.26 7.60
N PHE A 77 2.46 2.68 7.52
CA PHE A 77 2.03 3.93 6.88
C PHE A 77 1.36 4.83 7.91
N GLN A 78 1.72 6.11 7.95
CA GLN A 78 1.05 7.12 8.76
C GLN A 78 0.65 8.30 7.87
N PHE A 79 -0.65 8.59 7.85
CA PHE A 79 -1.21 9.79 7.25
C PHE A 79 -1.30 10.91 8.30
N ASP A 80 -0.89 12.12 7.91
CA ASP A 80 -1.01 13.35 8.70
C ASP A 80 -1.21 14.55 7.75
N ILE A 81 -1.51 15.72 8.29
CA ILE A 81 -1.75 16.95 7.54
C ILE A 81 -0.84 18.08 8.05
N THR A 82 -0.54 19.04 7.17
CA THR A 82 0.23 20.23 7.57
C THR A 82 -0.49 21.02 8.67
N PRO A 83 0.21 21.80 9.51
CA PRO A 83 -0.43 22.66 10.52
C PRO A 83 -1.47 23.60 9.89
N LYS A 84 -1.16 24.21 8.75
CA LYS A 84 -2.07 25.09 8.01
C LYS A 84 -3.32 24.36 7.51
N ALA A 85 -3.20 23.14 6.99
CA ALA A 85 -4.35 22.31 6.63
C ALA A 85 -5.21 21.94 7.86
N ARG A 86 -4.58 21.73 9.02
CA ARG A 86 -5.25 21.42 10.29
C ARG A 86 -6.05 22.60 10.84
N GLU A 87 -5.53 23.82 10.71
CA GLU A 87 -6.23 25.07 11.05
C GLU A 87 -7.52 25.25 10.23
N HIS A 88 -7.47 24.94 8.93
CA HIS A 88 -8.63 24.95 8.02
C HIS A 88 -9.55 23.72 8.19
N GLY A 89 -9.29 22.88 9.20
CA GLY A 89 -10.13 21.75 9.58
C GLY A 89 -10.05 20.55 8.63
N TYR A 90 -8.98 20.43 7.85
CA TYR A 90 -8.85 19.35 6.86
C TYR A 90 -8.66 17.98 7.54
N CYS A 91 -9.01 16.91 6.84
CA CYS A 91 -8.79 15.55 7.32
C CYS A 91 -8.73 14.51 6.20
N PHE A 92 -7.92 13.47 6.37
CA PHE A 92 -7.98 12.28 5.52
C PHE A 92 -9.25 11.48 5.82
N VAL A 93 -10.03 11.22 4.77
CA VAL A 93 -11.23 10.37 4.78
C VAL A 93 -11.04 9.06 4.02
N GLU A 94 -9.95 8.92 3.27
CA GLU A 94 -9.56 7.69 2.57
C GLU A 94 -8.04 7.72 2.34
N GLY A 95 -7.40 6.55 2.30
CA GLY A 95 -5.98 6.42 1.95
C GLY A 95 -5.73 5.14 1.17
N ARG A 96 -5.09 5.26 -0.01
CA ARG A 96 -4.74 4.14 -0.89
C ARG A 96 -3.23 3.92 -0.85
N CYS A 97 -2.78 2.85 -0.21
CA CYS A 97 -1.36 2.49 -0.15
C CYS A 97 -1.04 1.46 -1.23
N SER A 98 0.16 1.52 -1.84
CA SER A 98 0.63 0.49 -2.78
C SER A 98 2.10 0.15 -2.54
N ALA A 99 2.51 -1.06 -2.93
CA ALA A 99 3.90 -1.50 -2.93
C ALA A 99 4.31 -2.06 -4.30
N ARG A 100 5.61 -1.98 -4.60
CA ARG A 100 6.25 -2.57 -5.78
C ARG A 100 7.40 -3.45 -5.31
N LEU A 101 7.45 -4.69 -5.79
CA LEU A 101 8.63 -5.55 -5.68
C LEU A 101 9.40 -5.56 -7.00
N ASP A 102 10.72 -5.44 -6.95
CA ASP A 102 11.62 -5.74 -8.06
C ASP A 102 12.71 -6.70 -7.57
N PRO A 103 13.33 -7.53 -8.44
CA PRO A 103 14.53 -8.27 -8.04
C PRO A 103 15.69 -7.31 -7.75
N ALA A 104 16.59 -7.69 -6.84
CA ALA A 104 17.75 -6.87 -6.49
C ALA A 104 18.76 -6.66 -7.64
N GLN A 105 18.71 -7.48 -8.69
CA GLN A 105 19.54 -7.36 -9.88
C GLN A 105 18.69 -7.57 -11.14
N SER A 106 19.01 -6.83 -12.21
CA SER A 106 18.33 -6.96 -13.50
C SER A 106 18.55 -8.35 -14.10
N GLY A 107 17.52 -8.92 -14.73
CA GLY A 107 17.55 -10.25 -15.34
C GLY A 107 17.36 -11.42 -14.37
N GLN A 108 17.20 -11.19 -13.07
CA GLN A 108 16.79 -12.23 -12.12
C GLN A 108 15.27 -12.45 -12.13
N PRO A 109 14.78 -13.62 -11.70
CA PRO A 109 13.34 -13.91 -11.66
C PRO A 109 12.56 -12.95 -10.75
N GLN A 110 11.41 -12.49 -11.23
CA GLN A 110 10.57 -11.49 -10.57
C GLN A 110 9.95 -12.03 -9.25
N PRO A 111 10.14 -11.35 -8.11
CA PRO A 111 9.46 -11.69 -6.86
C PRO A 111 7.98 -11.33 -6.88
N THR A 112 7.20 -12.07 -6.09
CA THR A 112 5.73 -12.09 -6.10
C THR A 112 5.17 -11.79 -4.71
N VAL A 113 4.01 -11.12 -4.65
CA VAL A 113 3.23 -10.93 -3.41
C VAL A 113 2.11 -11.96 -3.37
N TYR A 114 2.04 -12.73 -2.30
CA TYR A 114 0.87 -13.54 -1.96
C TYR A 114 -0.19 -12.66 -1.28
N GLU A 115 -1.46 -13.01 -1.50
CA GLU A 115 -2.64 -12.26 -1.08
C GLU A 115 -2.67 -12.01 0.45
N VAL A 116 -2.17 -10.84 0.87
CA VAL A 116 -2.20 -10.34 2.26
C VAL A 116 -2.57 -8.85 2.25
N ILE A 117 -3.41 -8.46 3.21
CA ILE A 117 -4.35 -7.35 3.11
C ILE A 117 -4.62 -6.79 4.52
N PRO A 118 -5.09 -5.53 4.67
CA PRO A 118 -5.66 -5.07 5.93
C PRO A 118 -7.19 -5.18 6.00
N ARG A 119 -7.69 -5.46 7.21
CA ARG A 119 -8.73 -4.62 7.81
C ARG A 119 -8.08 -3.61 8.76
N ASP A 120 -8.78 -2.51 9.05
CA ASP A 120 -8.30 -1.45 9.96
C ASP A 120 -8.11 -1.95 11.41
N HIS A 121 -6.93 -2.46 11.72
CA HIS A 121 -6.55 -2.86 13.08
C HIS A 121 -6.16 -1.66 13.95
N TYR A 122 -7.14 -1.17 14.71
CA TYR A 122 -6.92 -0.26 15.83
C TYR A 122 -6.17 -0.99 16.96
N LYS A 123 -5.25 -0.30 17.65
CA LYS A 123 -4.40 -0.91 18.69
C LYS A 123 -5.23 -1.57 19.81
N GLY A 124 -5.11 -2.89 20.01
CA GLY A 124 -5.39 -3.49 21.32
C GLY A 124 -5.96 -4.91 21.46
N LYS A 125 -6.26 -5.68 20.38
CA LYS A 125 -6.83 -7.05 20.53
C LYS A 125 -6.28 -8.08 19.53
N PRO A 126 -6.03 -9.34 19.96
CA PRO A 126 -5.60 -10.44 19.09
C PRO A 126 -6.69 -10.89 18.11
N CYS A 127 -6.24 -11.43 16.98
CA CYS A 127 -7.04 -11.98 15.88
C CYS A 127 -6.29 -13.17 15.24
N MET A 128 -6.99 -14.01 14.47
CA MET A 128 -6.48 -15.23 13.80
C MET A 128 -6.59 -15.06 12.28
N MET A 129 -5.68 -15.67 11.50
CA MET A 129 -5.64 -15.52 10.04
C MET A 129 -6.13 -16.77 9.29
N GLY A 130 -7.02 -16.54 8.30
CA GLY A 130 -7.22 -17.44 7.17
C GLY A 130 -6.35 -16.99 6.00
N VAL A 131 -5.67 -17.93 5.33
CA VAL A 131 -4.98 -17.66 4.06
C VAL A 131 -5.74 -18.36 2.93
N LYS A 132 -6.05 -17.59 1.90
CA LYS A 132 -6.61 -18.05 0.63
C LYS A 132 -5.48 -18.08 -0.40
N ILE A 133 -5.41 -19.16 -1.18
CA ILE A 133 -4.39 -19.32 -2.22
C ILE A 133 -5.09 -19.69 -3.53
N SER A 134 -5.06 -18.77 -4.47
CA SER A 134 -5.67 -18.88 -5.80
C SER A 134 -4.57 -18.97 -6.87
N PRO A 135 -4.06 -20.18 -7.19
CA PRO A 135 -2.95 -20.35 -8.14
C PRO A 135 -3.42 -20.22 -9.59
N THR A 136 -3.37 -19.02 -10.15
CA THR A 136 -3.65 -18.78 -11.57
C THR A 136 -2.50 -19.31 -12.44
N ILE A 137 -2.79 -20.28 -13.31
CA ILE A 137 -1.82 -20.74 -14.32
C ILE A 137 -2.21 -20.16 -15.69
N GLN A 138 -1.31 -19.36 -16.28
CA GLN A 138 -1.38 -18.98 -17.69
C GLN A 138 -0.69 -20.05 -18.54
N LEU A 139 -1.48 -20.86 -19.26
CA LEU A 139 -1.00 -21.82 -20.25
C LEU A 139 -1.51 -21.41 -21.64
N GLY A 140 -0.82 -20.44 -22.25
CA GLY A 140 -1.22 -19.84 -23.52
C GLY A 140 -2.45 -18.93 -23.37
N MET A 141 -3.35 -18.94 -24.36
CA MET A 141 -4.57 -18.12 -24.36
C MET A 141 -5.69 -18.63 -23.42
N ILE A 142 -5.38 -19.59 -22.54
CA ILE A 142 -6.34 -20.11 -21.55
C ILE A 142 -5.81 -19.78 -20.16
N GLN A 143 -6.52 -18.87 -19.47
CA GLN A 143 -6.49 -18.79 -18.02
C GLN A 143 -7.45 -19.84 -17.46
N ALA A 144 -6.99 -20.63 -16.50
CA ALA A 144 -7.83 -21.54 -15.73
C ALA A 144 -7.50 -21.37 -14.24
N GLU A 145 -8.52 -21.10 -13.43
CA GLU A 145 -8.42 -21.12 -11.98
C GLU A 145 -8.51 -22.57 -11.49
N ILE A 146 -7.42 -23.11 -10.93
CA ILE A 146 -7.37 -24.51 -10.47
C ILE A 146 -7.82 -24.58 -8.99
N GLY A 147 -9.08 -24.20 -8.77
CA GLY A 147 -9.77 -24.30 -7.49
C GLY A 147 -9.39 -23.24 -6.45
N GLU A 148 -10.32 -22.99 -5.53
CA GLU A 148 -10.08 -22.19 -4.33
C GLU A 148 -9.65 -23.10 -3.18
N VAL A 149 -8.50 -22.81 -2.56
CA VAL A 149 -8.07 -23.45 -1.31
C VAL A 149 -7.89 -22.38 -0.25
N SER A 150 -8.69 -22.47 0.82
CA SER A 150 -8.58 -21.66 2.03
C SER A 150 -8.15 -22.55 3.20
N GLN A 151 -7.14 -22.12 3.95
CA GLN A 151 -6.68 -22.79 5.17
C GLN A 151 -6.31 -21.77 6.24
N GLU A 152 -6.59 -22.09 7.51
CA GLU A 152 -6.27 -21.24 8.65
C GLU A 152 -4.81 -21.43 9.07
N ILE A 153 -4.06 -20.32 9.11
CA ILE A 153 -2.68 -20.32 9.62
C ILE A 153 -2.66 -19.43 10.86
N SER A 154 -2.22 -20.00 11.99
CA SER A 154 -2.19 -19.33 13.29
C SER A 154 -1.07 -18.29 13.41
N VAL A 155 -1.05 -17.32 12.51
CA VAL A 155 -0.32 -16.06 12.64
C VAL A 155 -1.23 -15.07 13.36
N GLY A 156 -0.78 -14.53 14.49
CA GLY A 156 -1.59 -13.60 15.27
C GLY A 156 -1.67 -12.20 14.63
N TYR A 157 -2.87 -11.62 14.65
CA TYR A 157 -3.21 -10.23 14.30
C TYR A 157 -3.04 -9.82 12.80
N VAL A 158 -4.02 -10.09 11.92
CA VAL A 158 -4.35 -9.37 10.64
C VAL A 158 -5.61 -9.98 9.96
N GLU A 159 -6.29 -9.28 9.03
CA GLU A 159 -7.50 -9.76 8.30
C GLU A 159 -7.57 -9.29 6.80
N THR A 160 -8.34 -9.98 5.93
CA THR A 160 -8.30 -10.06 4.43
C THR A 160 -9.28 -9.11 3.64
N GLU A 161 -9.39 -8.93 2.28
CA GLU A 161 -9.00 -9.57 0.95
C GLU A 161 -8.73 -8.47 -0.14
N ILE A 162 -7.71 -8.46 -1.06
CA ILE A 162 -7.62 -9.01 -2.45
C ILE A 162 -6.19 -8.79 -3.12
N VAL A 163 -5.70 -9.74 -3.97
CA VAL A 163 -4.69 -9.75 -5.11
C VAL A 163 -3.22 -9.22 -4.99
N GLY A 164 -2.27 -9.93 -5.64
CA GLY A 164 -0.83 -9.62 -5.77
C GLY A 164 -0.34 -9.18 -7.17
N TRP A 165 0.99 -8.99 -7.34
CA TRP A 165 1.59 -8.29 -8.50
C TRP A 165 3.03 -8.73 -8.86
N SER A 166 3.24 -9.17 -10.11
CA SER A 166 4.52 -9.65 -10.68
C SER A 166 5.11 -8.71 -11.77
N GLY A 167 5.28 -7.44 -11.42
CA GLY A 167 5.92 -6.46 -12.31
C GLY A 167 4.97 -5.85 -13.34
N ASP A 168 5.51 -5.34 -14.44
CA ASP A 168 4.83 -4.34 -15.28
C ASP A 168 3.64 -4.86 -16.12
N ASN A 169 3.30 -6.15 -16.05
CA ASN A 169 2.18 -6.79 -16.76
C ASN A 169 0.96 -7.15 -15.87
N GLU A 170 1.04 -6.94 -14.55
CA GLU A 170 -0.06 -7.25 -13.61
C GLU A 170 -0.64 -5.99 -12.94
N CYS A 171 -1.82 -6.13 -12.32
CA CYS A 171 -2.49 -5.06 -11.59
C CYS A 171 -1.72 -4.66 -10.33
N GLU A 172 -1.35 -3.38 -10.19
CA GLU A 172 -0.64 -2.85 -9.01
C GLU A 172 -1.41 -3.20 -7.71
N PRO A 173 -0.74 -3.75 -6.67
CA PRO A 173 -1.41 -4.19 -5.46
C PRO A 173 -1.65 -2.95 -4.58
N TYR A 174 -2.90 -2.75 -4.19
CA TYR A 174 -3.29 -1.56 -3.41
C TYR A 174 -4.21 -1.92 -2.25
N TRP A 175 -4.04 -1.18 -1.16
CA TRP A 175 -4.80 -1.35 0.06
C TRP A 175 -5.51 -0.05 0.40
N GLU A 176 -6.83 -0.15 0.56
CA GLU A 176 -7.67 0.99 0.88
C GLU A 176 -7.94 1.05 2.39
N LEU A 177 -7.70 2.20 3.00
CA LEU A 177 -7.91 2.48 4.42
C LEU A 177 -9.09 3.44 4.55
N ARG A 178 -10.15 3.03 5.25
CA ARG A 178 -11.39 3.80 5.39
C ARG A 178 -11.76 4.04 6.88
N PRO A 179 -11.84 5.30 7.32
CA PRO A 179 -12.16 5.63 8.71
C PRO A 179 -13.64 5.35 9.03
N GLN A 180 -13.92 4.23 9.69
CA GLN A 180 -15.27 3.86 10.12
C GLN A 180 -15.94 4.88 11.07
N SER A 181 -15.15 5.71 11.77
CA SER A 181 -15.67 6.72 12.72
C SER A 181 -14.73 7.91 13.01
N HIS A 182 -13.42 7.78 12.74
CA HIS A 182 -12.41 8.78 13.11
C HIS A 182 -11.40 8.98 11.98
N ASN A 183 -11.10 10.24 11.63
CA ASN A 183 -10.10 10.63 10.61
C ASN A 183 -8.85 9.74 10.63
N LEU A 184 -8.34 9.36 9.44
CA LEU A 184 -7.12 8.55 9.33
C LEU A 184 -5.95 9.29 10.01
N LYS A 185 -5.53 8.75 11.15
CA LYS A 185 -4.51 9.31 12.04
C LYS A 185 -3.71 8.21 12.72
N GLY A 186 -2.44 8.51 12.99
CA GLY A 186 -1.48 7.56 13.52
C GLY A 186 -1.09 6.50 12.50
N GLU A 187 -0.26 5.56 12.93
CA GLU A 187 0.22 4.48 12.08
C GLU A 187 -0.88 3.44 11.76
N ARG A 188 -0.78 2.84 10.58
CA ARG A 188 -1.44 1.61 10.15
C ARG A 188 -0.37 0.65 9.68
N HIS A 189 -0.49 -0.62 10.06
CA HIS A 189 0.40 -1.67 9.57
C HIS A 189 -0.29 -2.46 8.46
N LEU A 190 0.36 -2.57 7.32
CA LEU A 190 0.03 -3.51 6.26
C LEU A 190 1.04 -4.67 6.33
N TRP A 191 0.61 -5.87 5.94
CA TRP A 191 1.48 -7.04 5.95
C TRP A 191 1.45 -7.71 4.58
N LEU A 192 2.59 -8.26 4.17
CA LEU A 192 2.79 -8.96 2.90
C LEU A 192 3.40 -10.33 3.18
N ILE A 193 2.99 -11.35 2.43
CA ILE A 193 3.82 -12.54 2.22
C ILE A 193 4.48 -12.38 0.85
N VAL A 194 5.81 -12.40 0.83
CA VAL A 194 6.64 -12.19 -0.37
C VAL A 194 7.33 -13.49 -0.74
N GLU A 195 7.13 -13.97 -1.96
CA GLU A 195 7.90 -15.05 -2.58
C GLU A 195 9.10 -14.46 -3.32
N ALA A 196 10.30 -14.85 -2.89
CA ALA A 196 11.55 -14.70 -3.62
C ALA A 196 11.83 -16.03 -4.34
N PRO A 197 11.58 -16.14 -5.66
CA PRO A 197 11.85 -17.37 -6.42
C PRO A 197 13.34 -17.71 -6.45
N LEU A 198 13.67 -18.99 -6.64
CA LEU A 198 15.06 -19.44 -6.79
C LEU A 198 15.80 -18.65 -7.88
N GLY A 199 16.98 -18.14 -7.55
CA GLY A 199 17.78 -17.27 -8.42
C GLY A 199 17.52 -15.77 -8.24
N CYS A 200 16.48 -15.37 -7.49
CA CYS A 200 16.35 -14.01 -6.98
C CYS A 200 17.32 -13.81 -5.80
N SER A 201 18.27 -12.88 -5.93
CA SER A 201 19.32 -12.63 -4.92
C SER A 201 18.88 -11.72 -3.77
N GLY A 202 17.59 -11.36 -3.72
CA GLY A 202 16.98 -10.46 -2.74
C GLY A 202 15.91 -9.59 -3.39
N VAL A 203 14.99 -9.05 -2.59
CA VAL A 203 13.83 -8.32 -3.10
C VAL A 203 13.94 -6.84 -2.75
N LEU A 204 13.79 -5.97 -3.76
CA LEU A 204 13.69 -4.53 -3.58
C LEU A 204 12.23 -4.13 -3.44
N LEU A 205 11.82 -3.70 -2.25
CA LEU A 205 10.50 -3.15 -1.99
C LEU A 205 10.50 -1.62 -2.17
N GLY A 206 9.64 -1.12 -3.05
CA GLY A 206 9.20 0.27 -3.12
C GLY A 206 7.81 0.45 -2.52
N ALA A 207 7.51 1.63 -1.99
CA ALA A 207 6.17 1.97 -1.48
C ALA A 207 5.73 3.37 -1.94
N LYS A 208 4.41 3.59 -2.02
CA LYS A 208 3.74 4.89 -2.19
C LYS A 208 2.40 4.88 -1.46
N ALA A 209 1.79 6.05 -1.24
CA ALA A 209 0.37 6.13 -0.97
C ALA A 209 -0.25 7.42 -1.51
N GLU A 210 -1.54 7.35 -1.79
CA GLU A 210 -2.45 8.42 -2.21
C GLU A 210 -3.59 8.50 -1.17
N GLY A 211 -4.48 9.49 -1.27
CA GLY A 211 -5.66 9.53 -0.41
C GLY A 211 -6.61 10.68 -0.70
N ILE A 212 -7.78 10.65 -0.07
CA ILE A 212 -8.80 11.70 -0.18
C ILE A 212 -8.75 12.55 1.10
N LEU A 213 -8.54 13.85 0.91
CA LEU A 213 -8.71 14.86 1.93
C LEU A 213 -10.11 15.48 1.83
N ARG A 214 -10.66 15.86 2.98
CA ARG A 214 -11.91 16.61 3.13
C ARG A 214 -11.64 17.99 3.72
N SER A 215 -12.13 19.03 3.05
CA SER A 215 -12.14 20.44 3.46
C SER A 215 -13.56 20.90 3.71
N ARG A 216 -13.74 21.88 4.61
CA ARG A 216 -15.02 22.58 4.78
C ARG A 216 -15.33 23.58 3.66
N LEU A 217 -14.30 24.04 2.94
CA LEU A 217 -14.39 25.06 1.89
C LEU A 217 -14.45 24.45 0.49
N PHE A 218 -13.77 23.32 0.28
CA PHE A 218 -13.52 22.73 -1.05
C PHE A 218 -14.02 21.28 -1.19
N GLY A 219 -14.82 20.77 -0.25
CA GLY A 219 -15.39 19.42 -0.34
C GLY A 219 -14.35 18.30 -0.20
N LEU A 220 -14.41 17.30 -1.10
CA LEU A 220 -13.49 16.18 -1.17
C LEU A 220 -12.50 16.37 -2.33
N PHE A 221 -11.24 15.98 -2.13
CA PHE A 221 -10.18 16.18 -3.11
C PHE A 221 -9.06 15.14 -2.96
N HIS A 222 -8.52 14.67 -4.09
CA HIS A 222 -7.46 13.67 -4.11
C HIS A 222 -6.08 14.31 -3.92
N VAL A 223 -5.22 13.65 -3.14
CA VAL A 223 -3.79 13.98 -3.02
C VAL A 223 -2.92 12.74 -3.22
N GLY A 224 -1.78 12.91 -3.85
CA GLY A 224 -0.85 11.84 -4.20
C GLY A 224 0.62 12.26 -4.15
N PRO A 225 1.55 11.32 -4.35
CA PRO A 225 2.98 11.58 -4.24
C PRO A 225 3.44 12.44 -5.43
N ARG A 226 4.25 13.47 -5.14
CA ARG A 226 4.88 14.32 -6.19
C ARG A 226 5.67 13.52 -7.24
N ILE A 227 6.15 12.33 -6.87
CA ILE A 227 6.80 11.37 -7.77
C ILE A 227 5.94 10.11 -7.78
N SER A 228 5.06 10.02 -8.77
CA SER A 228 4.20 8.85 -9.05
C SER A 228 4.94 7.68 -9.72
N HIS A 229 6.02 7.98 -10.44
CA HIS A 229 6.70 7.00 -11.29
C HIS A 229 7.56 6.03 -10.46
N TRP A 230 7.21 4.75 -10.48
CA TRP A 230 7.85 3.66 -9.72
C TRP A 230 9.37 3.56 -9.87
N ASN A 231 9.92 3.84 -11.06
CA ASN A 231 11.36 3.82 -11.33
C ASN A 231 12.15 4.95 -10.63
N LYS A 232 11.46 6.00 -10.13
CA LYS A 232 12.04 7.13 -9.37
C LYS A 232 11.69 7.07 -7.88
N ARG A 233 10.97 6.05 -7.41
CA ARG A 233 10.64 5.85 -5.99
C ARG A 233 11.85 5.35 -5.21
N ARG A 234 11.89 5.64 -3.91
CA ARG A 234 12.82 4.97 -2.99
C ARG A 234 12.48 3.48 -2.94
N LYS A 235 13.51 2.63 -2.98
CA LYS A 235 13.40 1.18 -2.77
C LYS A 235 14.34 0.76 -1.65
N ILE A 236 14.05 -0.38 -1.02
CA ILE A 236 14.84 -0.95 0.08
C ILE A 236 14.89 -2.47 -0.06
N LEU A 237 16.06 -3.06 0.20
CA LEU A 237 16.20 -4.52 0.25
C LEU A 237 15.51 -5.06 1.51
N ILE A 238 14.65 -6.07 1.33
CA ILE A 238 13.89 -6.77 2.39
C ILE A 238 14.29 -8.25 2.51
#